data_AF-A0A177B2G7-F1
#
_entry.id   AF-A0A177B2G7-F1
#
_cell.length_a   1.000
_cell.length_b   1.000
_cell.length_c   1.000
_cell.angle_alpha   90.00
_cell.angle_beta   90.00
_cell.angle_gamma   90.00
#
_symmetry.space_group_name_H-M   'P 1'
#
loop_
_entity.id
_entity.type
_entity.pdbx_description
1 polymer ?
#
loop_
_entity_poly.entity_id
_entity_poly.type
_entity_poly.pdbx_seq_one_letter_code
_entity_poly.pdbx_strand_id
1 'polypeptide(L)'
;MSVREDCLLQIKGKSNPFLTANQLQNWIPSGSKVSLGTVKRFLRRSGLFGRIAVKNSYLKTLNKRKILNWFQNRRDWSEHNWDFVLLVQ
;
A
#
# COMPACT_ATOMS: atom_id res chain seq x y z
N MET A 1 23.28 -14.38 -3.54
CA MET A 1 22.25 -14.29 -4.60
C MET A 1 22.97 -13.94 -5.88
N SER A 2 22.62 -14.63 -6.95
CA SER A 2 23.05 -14.26 -8.30
C SER A 2 22.34 -12.98 -8.73
N VAL A 3 22.99 -12.17 -9.58
CA VAL A 3 22.38 -10.99 -10.23
C VAL A 3 21.07 -11.36 -10.93
N ARG A 4 20.99 -12.58 -11.48
CA ARG A 4 19.78 -13.09 -12.13
C ARG A 4 18.60 -13.25 -11.14
N GLU A 5 18.87 -13.77 -9.94
CA GLU A 5 17.85 -13.95 -8.90
C GLU A 5 17.34 -12.61 -8.39
N ASP A 6 18.24 -11.66 -8.19
CA ASP A 6 17.91 -10.29 -7.77
C ASP A 6 16.98 -9.61 -8.78
N CYS A 7 17.31 -9.67 -10.08
CA CYS A 7 16.46 -9.14 -11.14
C CYS A 7 15.08 -9.81 -11.15
N LEU A 8 15.03 -11.14 -11.05
CA LEU A 8 13.79 -11.90 -11.04
C LEU A 8 12.89 -11.50 -9.85
N LEU A 9 13.46 -11.41 -8.65
CA LEU A 9 12.76 -10.95 -7.44
C LEU A 9 12.23 -9.53 -7.60
N GLN A 10 13.01 -8.63 -8.18
CA GLN A 10 12.60 -7.25 -8.38
C GLN A 10 11.46 -7.13 -9.38
N ILE A 11 11.54 -7.82 -10.52
CA ILE A 11 10.47 -7.86 -11.53
C ILE A 11 9.20 -8.39 -10.88
N LYS A 12 9.27 -9.55 -10.21
CA LYS A 12 8.10 -10.20 -9.63
C LYS A 12 7.47 -9.39 -8.50
N GLY A 13 8.29 -8.83 -7.61
CA GLY A 13 7.84 -7.97 -6.51
C GLY A 13 7.18 -6.67 -6.98
N LYS A 14 7.65 -6.10 -8.09
CA LYS A 14 7.01 -4.93 -8.73
C LYS A 14 5.72 -5.29 -9.46
N SER A 15 5.66 -6.45 -10.11
CA SER A 15 4.46 -6.90 -10.83
C SER A 15 3.31 -7.24 -9.89
N ASN A 16 3.57 -7.81 -8.71
CA ASN A 16 2.54 -8.13 -7.74
C ASN A 16 2.96 -7.74 -6.31
N PRO A 17 2.46 -6.60 -5.78
CA PRO A 17 2.84 -6.09 -4.47
C PRO A 17 2.25 -6.89 -3.28
N PHE A 18 1.32 -7.82 -3.55
CA PHE A 18 0.69 -8.65 -2.50
C PHE A 18 1.42 -9.98 -2.25
N LEU A 19 2.48 -10.28 -3.02
CA LEU A 19 3.25 -11.49 -2.81
C LEU A 19 4.07 -11.41 -1.53
N THR A 20 3.99 -12.48 -0.75
CA THR A 20 4.82 -12.65 0.45
C THR A 20 6.25 -13.04 0.10
N ALA A 21 7.18 -12.77 1.00
CA ALA A 21 8.58 -13.19 0.83
C ALA A 21 8.73 -14.72 0.67
N ASN A 22 7.87 -15.52 1.33
CA ASN A 22 7.84 -16.99 1.16
C ASN A 22 7.40 -17.38 -0.26
N GLN A 23 6.36 -16.75 -0.79
CA GLN A 23 5.89 -17.02 -2.16
C GLN A 23 6.94 -16.61 -3.20
N LEU A 24 7.60 -15.47 -2.99
CA LEU A 24 8.70 -15.01 -3.84
C LEU A 24 9.89 -15.97 -3.79
N GLN A 25 10.22 -16.51 -2.62
CA GLN A 25 11.27 -17.51 -2.46
C GLN A 25 10.96 -18.78 -3.26
N ASN A 26 9.75 -19.31 -3.15
CA ASN A 26 9.32 -20.53 -3.84
C ASN A 26 9.23 -20.37 -5.36
N TRP A 27 9.11 -19.13 -5.85
CA TRP A 27 9.04 -18.84 -7.27
C TRP A 27 10.42 -18.81 -7.95
N ILE A 28 11.51 -18.61 -7.20
CA ILE A 28 12.87 -18.62 -7.77
C ILE A 28 13.21 -20.07 -8.19
N PRO A 29 13.70 -20.29 -9.43
CA PRO A 29 14.05 -21.61 -9.90
C PRO A 29 15.19 -22.24 -9.07
N SER A 30 15.03 -23.54 -8.79
CA SER A 30 15.65 -24.37 -7.76
C SER A 30 17.18 -24.50 -7.73
N GLY A 31 17.92 -23.81 -8.60
CA GLY A 31 19.39 -23.90 -8.68
C GLY A 31 20.13 -23.29 -7.49
N SER A 32 19.44 -22.46 -6.69
CA SER A 32 19.95 -21.91 -5.44
C SER A 32 18.85 -21.94 -4.39
N LYS A 33 19.07 -22.64 -3.28
CA LYS A 33 18.18 -22.54 -2.11
C LYS A 33 18.45 -21.19 -1.44
N VAL A 34 17.96 -20.10 -2.04
CA VAL A 34 18.03 -18.76 -1.43
C VAL A 34 17.22 -18.79 -0.15
N SER A 35 17.86 -18.49 0.97
CA SER A 35 17.16 -18.44 2.26
C SER A 35 16.11 -17.33 2.27
N LEU A 36 15.03 -17.53 3.02
CA LEU A 36 14.01 -16.51 3.23
C LEU A 36 14.60 -15.19 3.76
N GLY A 37 15.59 -15.29 4.65
CA GLY A 37 16.28 -14.11 5.19
C GLY A 37 17.04 -13.32 4.13
N THR A 38 17.60 -14.01 3.13
CA THR A 38 18.25 -13.39 1.98
C THR A 38 17.25 -12.66 1.09
N VAL A 39 16.09 -13.27 0.80
CA VAL A 39 14.99 -12.63 0.05
C VAL A 39 14.48 -11.38 0.79
N LYS A 40 14.22 -11.48 2.10
CA LYS A 40 13.77 -10.34 2.92
C LYS A 40 14.79 -9.19 2.92
N ARG A 41 16.08 -9.49 3.06
CA ARG A 41 17.15 -8.47 3.00
C ARG A 41 17.20 -7.79 1.64
N PHE A 42 17.07 -8.54 0.55
CA PHE A 42 17.00 -7.97 -0.79
C PHE A 42 15.80 -7.06 -0.97
N LEU A 43 14.60 -7.52 -0.63
CA LEU A 43 13.37 -6.73 -0.77
C LEU A 43 13.50 -5.39 -0.03
N ARG A 44 14.01 -5.41 1.21
CA ARG A 44 14.28 -4.18 1.98
C ARG A 44 15.29 -3.26 1.30
N ARG A 45 16.42 -3.79 0.83
CA ARG A 45 17.45 -3.01 0.13
C ARG A 45 16.94 -2.40 -1.18
N SER A 46 16.03 -3.11 -1.84
CA SER A 46 15.39 -2.68 -3.09
C SER A 46 14.15 -1.80 -2.87
N GLY A 47 13.83 -1.43 -1.63
CA GLY A 47 12.68 -0.58 -1.30
C GLY A 47 11.31 -1.25 -1.48
N LEU A 48 11.28 -2.58 -1.62
CA LEU A 48 10.07 -3.37 -1.79
C LEU A 48 9.55 -3.81 -0.42
N PHE A 49 8.59 -3.04 0.11
CA PHE A 49 7.95 -3.31 1.39
C PHE A 49 6.51 -3.76 1.18
N GLY A 50 6.09 -4.78 1.93
CA GLY A 50 4.67 -5.09 2.05
C GLY A 50 3.95 -3.94 2.74
N ARG A 51 2.94 -3.37 2.09
CA ARG A 51 2.05 -2.37 2.67
C ARG A 51 0.69 -3.01 2.89
N ILE A 52 0.20 -2.97 4.12
CA ILE A 52 -1.18 -3.36 4.43
C ILE A 52 -2.04 -2.12 4.15
N ALA A 53 -3.05 -2.26 3.31
CA ALA A 53 -4.03 -1.19 3.14
C ALA A 53 -4.73 -0.96 4.49
N VAL A 54 -4.80 0.30 4.94
CA VAL A 54 -5.56 0.65 6.13
C VAL A 54 -7.01 0.24 5.92
N LYS A 55 -7.59 -0.45 6.91
CA LYS A 55 -9.02 -0.79 6.92
C LYS A 55 -9.82 0.51 7.03
N ASN A 56 -10.17 1.08 5.88
CA ASN A 56 -11.10 2.20 5.84
C ASN A 56 -12.49 1.69 6.23
N SER A 57 -13.14 2.39 7.16
CA SER A 57 -14.57 2.20 7.41
C SER A 57 -15.29 2.29 6.07
N TYR A 58 -16.07 1.26 5.73
CA TYR A 58 -16.69 1.17 4.42
C TYR A 58 -17.74 2.28 4.27
N LEU A 59 -17.32 3.42 3.71
CA LEU A 59 -18.26 4.47 3.32
C LEU A 59 -19.04 3.91 2.14
N LYS A 60 -20.33 3.62 2.36
CA LYS A 60 -21.29 3.36 1.28
C LYS A 60 -21.12 4.45 0.22
N THR A 61 -21.24 4.12 -1.07
CA THR A 61 -21.03 5.06 -2.18
C THR A 61 -21.83 6.37 -2.00
N LEU A 62 -23.02 6.28 -1.41
CA LEU A 62 -23.84 7.42 -1.03
C LEU A 62 -23.18 8.34 0.02
N ASN A 63 -22.57 7.78 1.05
CA ASN A 63 -21.88 8.55 2.09
C ASN A 63 -20.65 9.25 1.52
N LYS A 64 -19.90 8.59 0.61
CA LYS A 64 -18.77 9.23 -0.09
C LYS A 64 -19.24 10.45 -0.90
N ARG A 65 -20.35 10.33 -1.63
CA ARG A 65 -20.92 11.43 -2.41
C ARG A 65 -21.39 12.57 -1.50
N LYS A 66 -22.06 12.25 -0.39
CA LYS A 66 -22.51 13.26 0.59
C LYS A 66 -21.32 14.03 1.18
N ILE A 67 -20.29 13.32 1.62
CA ILE A 67 -19.07 13.92 2.18
C ILE A 67 -18.37 14.79 1.14
N LEU A 68 -18.20 14.29 -0.08
CA LEU A 68 -17.54 15.02 -1.16
C LEU A 68 -18.31 16.29 -1.53
N ASN A 69 -19.64 16.21 -1.66
CA ASN A 69 -20.49 17.39 -1.90
C ASN A 69 -20.42 18.37 -0.71
N TRP A 70 -20.42 17.85 0.53
CA TRP A 70 -20.30 18.67 1.73
C TRP A 70 -18.98 19.46 1.75
N PHE A 71 -17.86 18.85 1.37
CA PHE A 71 -16.58 19.54 1.25
C PHE A 71 -16.53 20.49 0.06
N GLN A 72 -17.06 20.12 -1.10
CA GLN A 72 -17.08 20.98 -2.30
C GLN A 72 -17.84 22.29 -2.05
N ASN A 73 -18.99 22.23 -1.38
CA ASN A 73 -19.78 23.41 -1.03
C ASN A 73 -19.10 24.32 0.00
N ARG A 74 -18.01 23.87 0.62
CA ARG A 74 -17.27 24.55 1.69
C ARG A 74 -15.81 24.78 1.33
N ARG A 75 -15.46 24.64 0.04
CA ARG A 75 -14.07 24.75 -0.44
C ARG A 75 -13.48 26.13 -0.13
N ASP A 76 -14.29 27.18 -0.24
CA ASP A 76 -13.87 28.57 -0.08
C ASP A 76 -14.26 29.15 1.29
N TRP A 77 -14.47 28.28 2.29
CA TRP A 77 -14.81 28.73 3.64
C TRP A 77 -13.62 29.33 4.37
N SER A 78 -13.80 30.52 4.93
CA SER A 78 -12.86 31.15 5.85
C SER A 78 -12.96 30.55 7.26
N GLU A 79 -11.99 30.82 8.13
CA GLU A 79 -12.02 30.42 9.55
C GLU A 79 -13.34 30.79 10.23
N HIS A 80 -13.86 32.00 9.97
CA HIS A 80 -15.13 32.44 10.55
C HIS A 80 -16.32 31.55 10.17
N ASN A 81 -16.33 30.97 8.96
CA ASN A 81 -17.39 30.04 8.56
C ASN A 81 -17.32 28.71 9.31
N TRP A 82 -16.12 28.32 9.76
CA TRP A 82 -15.90 27.09 10.55
C TRP A 82 -16.38 27.24 12.00
N ASP A 83 -16.38 28.46 12.55
CA ASP A 83 -16.90 28.75 13.90
C ASP A 83 -18.39 28.40 14.06
N PHE A 84 -19.15 28.40 12.95
CA PHE A 84 -20.57 28.06 12.94
C PHE A 84 -20.85 26.57 12.73
N VAL A 85 -19.82 25.74 12.53
CA VAL A 85 -20.00 24.30 12.40
C VAL A 85 -20.11 23.68 13.79
N LEU A 86 -21.34 23.38 14.19
CA LEU A 86 -21.59 22.58 15.38
C LEU A 86 -21.19 21.13 15.11
N LEU A 87 -20.07 20.71 15.70
CA LEU A 87 -19.71 19.30 15.78
C LEU A 87 -20.57 18.66 16.87
N VAL A 88 -21.63 17.96 16.48
CA VAL A 88 -22.36 17.07 17.41
C VAL A 88 -21.45 15.88 17.68
N GLN A 89 -21.01 15.73 18.93
CA GLN A 89 -20.23 14.59 19.43
C GLN A 89 -21.06 13.31 19.49
#